data_AF-A0A2U1KQK4-F1
#
_entry.id   AF-A0A2U1KQK4-F1
#
_cell.length_a   1.000
_cell.length_b   1.000
_cell.length_c   1.000
_cell.angle_alpha   90.00
_cell.angle_beta   90.00
_cell.angle_gamma   90.00
#
_symmetry.space_group_name_H-M   'P 1'
#
loop_
_entity.id
_entity.type
_entity.pdbx_description
1 polymer ?
#
loop_
_entity_poly.entity_id
_entity_poly.type
_entity_poly.pdbx_seq_one_letter_code
_entity_poly.pdbx_strand_id
1 'polypeptide(L)'
;MSKIFALATVLSSVLIYNLPETIREADISRLSFAVELAEEFYGRVKGQDVAFEPAKLLWLIQRDFLQGKSVKQMVDEALRHVPNSDGDKNIDQVNQIRDSLAIMGDNSTAFSLPQPHLQRTKLCDLKDGELDQSYVQKREQLKEVVKSIIRPKIVEGKSLNGNEFVAFLEKILEALNKGEIPSTGSLVEVFNKKILERCSKIYEDSMTKVVLPISEDTLQSIHEASRSESLKAFEEQHFGRHHAKKSVETLDEDIEKMFKNFVMANQYKSSKLCEALYTACEDKMDQLQILRLPSMAKFNAGFLHCNQSFETECVGPSKTVYEQRMAKMMGKSKSLFIKEYNHRLFNWLVAFSLVMVIVGRFIIKFILIEIGAWILFIFLETYTRMFWSPESLYYNPVWHGIVATWETLVYSPVLDLDRWAIQIGFIALILLVYWRCFPKRKHGPRSLLPLYADNSKVRDRSE
;
A
#
# COMPACT_ATOMS: atom_id res chain seq x y z
N MET A 1 23.80 12.17 -35.71
CA MET A 1 24.34 13.55 -35.84
C MET A 1 24.21 14.33 -34.52
N SER A 2 23.08 14.24 -33.80
CA SER A 2 22.85 14.89 -32.50
C SER A 2 23.90 14.56 -31.42
N LYS A 3 24.35 13.30 -31.28
CA LYS A 3 25.36 12.89 -30.28
C LYS A 3 26.73 13.56 -30.45
N ILE A 4 27.17 13.78 -31.69
CA ILE A 4 28.47 14.42 -31.96
C ILE A 4 28.38 15.91 -31.64
N PHE A 5 27.24 16.53 -31.97
CA PHE A 5 26.98 17.93 -31.67
C PHE A 5 26.87 18.18 -30.15
N ALA A 6 26.23 17.27 -29.41
CA ALA A 6 26.21 17.23 -27.96
C ALA A 6 27.62 17.29 -27.36
N LEU A 7 28.44 16.34 -27.79
CA LEU A 7 29.79 16.17 -27.31
C LEU A 7 30.65 17.38 -27.67
N ALA A 8 30.52 17.91 -28.89
CA ALA A 8 31.21 19.11 -29.32
C ALA A 8 30.86 20.33 -28.45
N THR A 9 29.59 20.50 -28.10
CA THR A 9 29.13 21.61 -27.23
C THR A 9 29.73 21.52 -25.82
N VAL A 10 29.76 20.33 -25.22
CA VAL A 10 30.31 20.13 -23.86
C VAL A 10 31.81 20.32 -23.82
N LEU A 11 32.52 19.72 -24.79
CA LEU A 11 33.98 19.66 -24.76
C LEU A 11 34.63 20.96 -25.22
N SER A 12 33.99 21.69 -26.13
CA SER A 12 34.59 22.89 -26.72
C SER A 12 34.55 24.08 -25.77
N SER A 13 35.52 24.97 -25.93
CA SER A 13 35.47 26.34 -25.36
C SER A 13 34.82 27.32 -26.33
N VAL A 14 34.92 27.03 -27.63
CA VAL A 14 34.28 27.76 -28.72
C VAL A 14 33.67 26.74 -29.66
N LEU A 15 32.36 26.85 -29.90
CA LEU A 15 31.63 26.02 -30.85
C LEU A 15 31.45 26.83 -32.14
N ILE A 16 32.08 26.39 -33.22
CA ILE A 16 31.96 27.02 -34.53
C ILE A 16 30.83 26.33 -35.31
N TYR A 17 29.73 27.04 -35.51
CA TYR A 17 28.60 26.55 -36.28
C TYR A 17 28.70 27.02 -37.72
N ASN A 18 29.22 26.14 -38.58
CA ASN A 18 29.52 26.44 -39.97
C ASN A 18 28.32 26.16 -40.88
N LEU A 19 27.77 27.20 -41.48
CA LEU A 19 26.62 27.14 -42.37
C LEU A 19 27.02 27.54 -43.79
N PRO A 20 26.56 26.80 -44.83
CA PRO A 20 26.90 27.11 -46.20
C PRO A 20 26.21 28.39 -46.70
N GLU A 21 25.02 28.69 -46.17
CA GLU A 21 24.18 29.78 -46.66
C GLU A 21 23.44 30.51 -45.52
N THR A 22 22.14 30.78 -45.67
CA THR A 22 21.32 31.46 -44.66
C THR A 22 20.94 30.53 -43.51
N ILE A 23 20.64 31.12 -42.35
CA ILE A 23 20.15 30.40 -41.19
C ILE A 23 18.67 30.02 -41.45
N ARG A 24 18.38 28.73 -41.54
CA ARG A 24 17.00 28.22 -41.65
C ARG A 24 16.51 27.73 -40.29
N GLU A 25 15.21 27.55 -40.16
CA GLU A 25 14.62 27.03 -38.92
C GLU A 25 15.15 25.64 -38.53
N ALA A 26 15.38 24.77 -39.51
CA ALA A 26 16.01 23.47 -39.27
C ALA A 26 17.43 23.58 -38.69
N ASP A 27 18.15 24.65 -39.04
CA ASP A 27 19.49 24.90 -38.53
C ASP A 27 19.45 25.41 -37.07
N ILE A 28 18.39 26.15 -36.67
CA ILE A 28 18.11 26.57 -35.28
C ILE A 28 17.61 25.39 -34.44
N SER A 29 16.69 24.59 -34.97
CA SER A 29 16.14 23.42 -34.29
C SER A 29 17.25 22.43 -33.90
N ARG A 30 18.30 22.29 -34.71
CA ARG A 30 19.49 21.48 -34.36
C ARG A 30 20.28 22.00 -33.17
N LEU A 31 20.20 23.31 -32.87
CA LEU A 31 20.85 23.93 -31.72
C LEU A 31 20.07 23.78 -30.41
N SER A 32 18.79 23.34 -30.45
CA SER A 32 18.02 22.94 -29.23
C SER A 32 18.88 22.14 -28.28
N PHE A 33 19.59 21.16 -28.83
CA PHE A 33 20.42 20.25 -28.09
C PHE A 33 21.54 20.97 -27.31
N ALA A 34 22.23 21.93 -27.93
CA ALA A 34 23.31 22.67 -27.28
C ALA A 34 22.79 23.55 -26.16
N VAL A 35 21.63 24.16 -26.39
CA VAL A 35 20.93 25.02 -25.43
C VAL A 35 20.46 24.22 -24.22
N GLU A 36 19.71 23.14 -24.43
CA GLU A 36 19.17 22.29 -23.35
C GLU A 36 20.30 21.78 -22.45
N LEU A 37 21.44 21.43 -23.06
CA LEU A 37 22.61 20.97 -22.34
C LEU A 37 23.27 22.11 -21.55
N ALA A 38 23.46 23.28 -22.18
CA ALA A 38 24.06 24.44 -21.54
C ALA A 38 23.22 24.96 -20.36
N GLU A 39 21.89 25.05 -20.52
CA GLU A 39 20.97 25.52 -19.49
C GLU A 39 20.93 24.61 -18.26
N GLU A 40 21.03 23.30 -18.42
CA GLU A 40 20.97 22.36 -17.30
C GLU A 40 22.29 22.30 -16.52
N PHE A 41 23.45 22.36 -17.18
CA PHE A 41 24.74 22.43 -16.50
C PHE A 41 25.00 23.79 -15.86
N TYR A 42 24.47 24.88 -16.43
CA TYR A 42 24.63 26.23 -15.90
C TYR A 42 23.55 26.59 -14.85
N GLY A 43 22.31 26.16 -15.07
CA GLY A 43 21.13 26.52 -14.28
C GLY A 43 21.00 25.81 -12.93
N ARG A 44 21.67 24.66 -12.74
CA ARG A 44 21.76 23.98 -11.44
C ARG A 44 22.61 24.73 -10.41
N VAL A 45 23.35 25.77 -10.81
CA VAL A 45 24.42 26.34 -9.98
C VAL A 45 24.36 27.86 -9.79
N LYS A 46 23.15 28.41 -9.60
CA LYS A 46 23.02 29.79 -9.08
C LYS A 46 23.32 29.90 -7.57
N GLY A 47 24.14 29.01 -7.01
CA GLY A 47 24.38 28.88 -5.57
C GLY A 47 25.84 28.71 -5.14
N GLN A 48 26.61 27.80 -5.74
CA GLN A 48 28.04 27.58 -5.44
C GLN A 48 28.62 26.60 -6.47
N ASP A 49 29.72 27.00 -7.12
CA ASP A 49 30.56 26.24 -8.09
C ASP A 49 29.94 25.84 -9.44
N VAL A 50 30.07 26.71 -10.44
CA VAL A 50 29.71 26.43 -11.84
C VAL A 50 30.48 25.18 -12.30
N ALA A 51 29.77 24.07 -12.53
CA ALA A 51 30.40 22.81 -12.91
C ALA A 51 31.09 22.89 -14.28
N PHE A 52 30.55 23.67 -15.23
CA PHE A 52 31.09 23.83 -16.59
C PHE A 52 30.72 25.20 -17.19
N GLU A 53 31.68 25.89 -17.81
CA GLU A 53 31.38 27.09 -18.62
C GLU A 53 30.95 26.65 -20.04
N PRO A 54 29.78 27.11 -20.54
CA PRO A 54 29.30 26.75 -21.88
C PRO A 54 30.23 27.33 -22.96
N ALA A 55 30.33 26.63 -24.09
CA ALA A 55 31.13 27.09 -25.21
C ALA A 55 30.57 28.41 -25.79
N LYS A 56 31.45 29.35 -26.15
CA LYS A 56 31.03 30.51 -26.95
C LYS A 56 30.63 30.06 -28.34
N LEU A 57 29.45 30.47 -28.80
CA LEU A 57 28.95 30.15 -30.14
C LEU A 57 29.47 31.16 -31.17
N LEU A 58 30.17 30.67 -32.20
CA LEU A 58 30.60 31.43 -33.37
C LEU A 58 29.83 30.95 -34.60
N TRP A 59 28.97 31.81 -35.15
CA TRP A 59 28.26 31.58 -36.39
C TRP A 59 29.19 31.89 -37.57
N LEU A 60 29.54 30.87 -38.36
CA LEU A 60 30.37 31.02 -39.55
C LEU A 60 29.51 30.77 -40.79
N ILE A 61 29.32 31.80 -41.63
CA ILE A 61 28.47 31.73 -42.82
C ILE A 61 29.35 31.78 -44.08
N GLN A 62 29.34 30.72 -44.89
CA GLN A 62 30.28 30.48 -46.01
C GLN A 62 29.89 31.15 -47.34
N ARG A 63 29.17 32.27 -47.30
CA ARG A 63 28.78 32.99 -48.51
C ARG A 63 28.62 34.47 -48.20
N ASP A 64 29.10 35.31 -49.12
CA ASP A 64 28.72 36.72 -49.17
C ASP A 64 27.24 36.78 -49.54
N PHE A 65 26.37 36.87 -48.54
CA PHE A 65 24.95 37.09 -48.82
C PHE A 65 24.69 38.58 -49.07
N LEU A 66 24.19 38.81 -50.29
CA LEU A 66 23.13 39.74 -50.67
C LEU A 66 23.27 41.18 -50.17
N GLN A 67 23.66 42.04 -51.12
CA GLN A 67 23.58 43.51 -51.08
C GLN A 67 22.58 44.04 -50.03
N GLY A 68 23.11 44.56 -48.91
CA GLY A 68 22.36 45.44 -48.00
C GLY A 68 22.26 45.02 -46.52
N LYS A 69 22.62 43.80 -46.11
CA LYS A 69 22.56 43.37 -44.70
C LYS A 69 23.89 42.82 -44.17
N SER A 70 24.19 43.07 -42.90
CA SER A 70 25.36 42.48 -42.22
C SER A 70 25.05 41.07 -41.67
N VAL A 71 26.09 40.26 -41.50
CA VAL A 71 25.98 38.90 -40.93
C VAL A 71 25.38 38.91 -39.53
N LYS A 72 25.75 39.90 -38.71
CA LYS A 72 25.20 40.07 -37.37
C LYS A 72 23.69 40.31 -37.42
N GLN A 73 23.22 41.19 -38.31
CA GLN A 73 21.79 41.41 -38.51
C GLN A 73 21.04 40.14 -38.93
N MET A 74 21.65 39.28 -39.74
CA MET A 74 21.04 37.99 -40.12
C MET A 74 20.87 37.05 -38.93
N VAL A 75 21.90 36.93 -38.07
CA VAL A 75 21.81 36.14 -36.84
C VAL A 75 20.76 36.74 -35.90
N ASP A 76 20.78 38.06 -35.69
CA ASP A 76 19.81 38.76 -34.83
C ASP A 76 18.37 38.56 -35.34
N GLU A 77 18.13 38.61 -36.66
CA GLU A 77 16.82 38.34 -37.26
C GLU A 77 16.41 36.86 -37.12
N ALA A 78 17.34 35.92 -37.30
CA ALA A 78 17.04 34.49 -37.20
C ALA A 78 16.70 34.06 -35.76
N LEU A 79 17.29 34.74 -34.77
CA LEU A 79 17.05 34.51 -33.35
C LEU A 79 15.85 35.29 -32.80
N ARG A 80 15.18 36.14 -33.60
CA ARG A 80 13.94 36.80 -33.15
C ARG A 80 12.81 35.79 -33.04
N HIS A 81 12.06 35.92 -31.95
CA HIS A 81 10.84 35.17 -31.71
C HIS A 81 9.85 35.35 -32.88
N VAL A 82 9.31 34.23 -33.38
CA VAL A 82 8.36 34.21 -34.50
C VAL A 82 6.93 34.14 -33.96
N PRO A 83 6.00 35.02 -34.38
CA PRO A 83 4.62 34.96 -33.91
C PRO A 83 3.94 33.62 -34.24
N ASN A 84 3.28 33.00 -33.26
CA ASN A 84 2.57 31.73 -33.41
C ASN A 84 1.05 31.90 -33.27
N SER A 85 0.42 32.58 -34.24
CA SER A 85 -1.02 32.87 -34.21
C SER A 85 -1.91 31.62 -34.31
N ASP A 86 -1.41 30.56 -34.94
CA ASP A 86 -2.15 29.32 -35.22
C ASP A 86 -1.99 28.26 -34.11
N GLY A 87 -1.15 28.53 -33.10
CA GLY A 87 -0.92 27.61 -31.97
C GLY A 87 -0.16 26.34 -32.33
N ASP A 88 0.74 26.39 -33.33
CA ASP A 88 1.56 25.23 -33.71
C ASP A 88 2.63 24.95 -32.63
N LYS A 89 2.56 23.76 -32.03
CA LYS A 89 3.51 23.32 -31.00
C LYS A 89 4.96 23.32 -31.46
N ASN A 90 5.22 23.08 -32.75
CA ASN A 90 6.58 23.07 -33.29
C ASN A 90 7.18 24.48 -33.30
N ILE A 91 6.36 25.50 -33.61
CA ILE A 91 6.79 26.90 -33.60
C ILE A 91 7.12 27.33 -32.17
N ASP A 92 6.29 26.95 -31.20
CA ASP A 92 6.55 27.23 -29.78
C ASP A 92 7.87 26.61 -29.29
N GLN A 93 8.14 25.36 -29.68
CA GLN A 93 9.41 24.70 -29.35
C GLN A 93 10.60 25.43 -29.98
N VAL A 94 10.53 25.79 -31.26
CA VAL A 94 11.64 26.50 -31.92
C VAL A 94 11.83 27.90 -31.33
N ASN A 95 10.76 28.58 -30.95
CA ASN A 95 10.84 29.86 -30.27
C ASN A 95 11.50 29.80 -28.89
N GLN A 96 11.24 28.75 -28.10
CA GLN A 96 11.96 28.52 -26.85
C GLN A 96 13.48 28.43 -27.09
N ILE A 97 13.90 27.70 -28.13
CA ILE A 97 15.32 27.62 -28.50
C ILE A 97 15.86 29.00 -28.88
N ARG A 98 15.10 29.80 -29.64
CA ARG A 98 15.50 31.17 -30.03
C ARG A 98 15.70 32.06 -28.82
N ASP A 99 14.77 32.04 -27.88
CA ASP A 99 14.83 32.84 -26.66
C ASP A 99 16.05 32.47 -25.81
N SER A 100 16.32 31.17 -25.64
CA SER A 100 17.50 30.67 -24.93
C SER A 100 18.82 30.98 -25.66
N LEU A 101 18.86 30.81 -26.99
CA LEU A 101 20.01 31.20 -27.81
C LEU A 101 20.25 32.70 -27.77
N ALA A 102 19.22 33.52 -27.66
CA ALA A 102 19.33 34.97 -27.54
C ALA A 102 19.95 35.36 -26.19
N ILE A 103 19.54 34.69 -25.09
CA ILE A 103 20.14 34.88 -23.75
C ILE A 103 21.62 34.45 -23.74
N MET A 104 21.96 33.32 -24.36
CA MET A 104 23.35 32.91 -24.58
C MET A 104 24.08 33.81 -25.60
N GLY A 105 23.30 34.50 -26.42
CA GLY A 105 23.68 35.21 -27.64
C GLY A 105 24.25 36.60 -27.42
N ASP A 106 24.14 37.17 -26.22
CA ASP A 106 24.87 38.38 -25.82
C ASP A 106 26.40 38.20 -25.93
N ASN A 107 26.88 36.95 -26.06
CA ASN A 107 28.27 36.58 -26.37
C ASN A 107 28.45 35.88 -27.73
N SER A 108 27.42 35.81 -28.58
CA SER A 108 27.51 35.16 -29.88
C SER A 108 28.25 36.06 -30.88
N THR A 109 29.22 35.47 -31.57
CA THR A 109 29.98 36.17 -32.62
C THR A 109 29.52 35.64 -33.96
N ALA A 110 29.35 36.51 -34.95
CA ALA A 110 28.93 36.14 -36.29
C ALA A 110 29.96 36.62 -37.31
N PHE A 111 30.37 35.74 -38.23
CA PHE A 111 31.42 36.01 -39.20
C PHE A 111 31.05 35.43 -40.58
N SER A 112 31.21 36.23 -41.64
CA SER A 112 31.11 35.73 -43.01
C SER A 112 32.49 35.37 -43.56
N LEU A 113 32.54 34.23 -44.24
CA LEU A 113 33.69 33.81 -44.99
C LEU A 113 33.26 33.62 -46.45
N PRO A 114 33.80 34.42 -47.40
CA PRO A 114 33.39 34.33 -48.80
C PRO A 114 33.84 33.00 -49.42
N GLN A 115 33.42 32.75 -50.65
CA GLN A 115 33.86 31.55 -51.34
C GLN A 115 35.36 31.68 -51.71
N PRO A 116 36.22 30.71 -51.35
CA PRO A 116 37.67 30.80 -51.58
C PRO A 116 38.07 30.82 -53.07
N HIS A 117 37.37 30.06 -53.91
CA HIS A 117 37.64 29.95 -55.34
C HIS A 117 36.42 29.36 -56.08
N LEU A 118 36.30 29.62 -57.39
CA LEU A 118 35.22 29.09 -58.24
C LEU A 118 35.28 27.55 -58.34
N GLN A 119 36.48 26.99 -58.45
CA GLN A 119 36.72 25.54 -58.55
C GLN A 119 36.72 24.88 -57.16
N ARG A 120 35.54 24.53 -56.66
CA ARG A 120 35.34 23.97 -55.30
C ARG A 120 36.06 22.64 -55.06
N THR A 121 36.21 21.80 -56.08
CA THR A 121 36.77 20.44 -55.95
C THR A 121 38.29 20.41 -55.84
N LYS A 122 38.97 21.50 -56.21
CA LYS A 122 40.43 21.59 -56.19
C LYS A 122 40.97 22.44 -55.04
N LEU A 123 40.12 22.85 -54.10
CA LEU A 123 40.50 23.80 -53.03
C LEU A 123 41.71 23.34 -52.20
N CYS A 124 41.89 22.04 -51.99
CA CYS A 124 43.03 21.50 -51.24
C CYS A 124 44.36 21.57 -52.01
N ASP A 125 44.30 21.67 -53.34
CA ASP A 125 45.48 21.66 -54.22
C ASP A 125 45.96 23.09 -54.57
N LEU A 126 45.12 24.10 -54.30
CA LEU A 126 45.38 25.50 -54.59
C LEU A 126 46.23 26.15 -53.49
N LYS A 127 47.18 26.99 -53.90
CA LYS A 127 47.96 27.82 -52.97
C LYS A 127 47.19 29.10 -52.61
N ASP A 128 47.55 29.73 -51.51
CA ASP A 128 46.93 30.99 -51.06
C ASP A 128 46.94 32.10 -52.12
N GLY A 129 47.95 32.14 -53.00
CA GLY A 129 48.01 33.10 -54.11
C GLY A 129 47.02 32.83 -55.25
N GLU A 130 46.42 31.65 -55.28
CA GLU A 130 45.39 31.24 -56.25
C GLU A 130 43.97 31.40 -55.69
N LEU A 131 43.84 31.72 -54.40
CA LEU A 131 42.57 31.99 -53.75
C LEU A 131 42.15 33.45 -53.94
N ASP A 132 40.86 33.73 -53.78
CA ASP A 132 40.37 35.10 -53.74
C ASP A 132 41.07 35.88 -52.61
N GLN A 133 41.67 37.03 -52.92
CA GLN A 133 42.40 37.82 -51.95
C GLN A 133 41.51 38.30 -50.80
N SER A 134 40.23 38.55 -51.06
CA SER A 134 39.23 38.90 -50.04
C SER A 134 38.96 37.74 -49.10
N TYR A 135 38.92 36.51 -49.61
CA TYR A 135 38.83 35.31 -48.79
C TYR A 135 40.05 35.15 -47.89
N VAL A 136 41.26 35.30 -48.43
CA VAL A 136 42.49 35.19 -47.63
C VAL A 136 42.49 36.22 -46.51
N GLN A 137 42.14 37.49 -46.80
CA GLN A 137 42.03 38.53 -45.79
C GLN A 137 40.97 38.21 -44.73
N LYS A 138 39.78 37.76 -45.14
CA LYS A 138 38.71 37.36 -44.22
C LYS A 138 39.08 36.14 -43.38
N ARG A 139 39.81 35.18 -43.94
CA ARG A 139 40.32 34.01 -43.22
C ARG A 139 41.32 34.44 -42.12
N GLU A 140 42.23 35.36 -42.41
CA GLU A 140 43.13 35.89 -41.39
C GLU A 140 42.37 36.68 -40.31
N GLN A 141 41.37 37.49 -40.69
CA GLN A 141 40.48 38.15 -39.73
C GLN A 141 39.73 37.15 -38.84
N LEU A 142 39.24 36.04 -39.40
CA LEU A 142 38.58 34.97 -38.64
C LEU A 142 39.51 34.38 -37.59
N LYS A 143 40.80 34.17 -37.91
CA LYS A 143 41.78 33.68 -36.93
C LYS A 143 41.93 34.64 -35.76
N GLU A 144 41.99 35.95 -36.03
CA GLU A 144 42.07 36.96 -34.97
C GLU A 144 40.79 37.01 -34.13
N VAL A 145 39.61 36.89 -34.74
CA VAL A 145 38.34 36.77 -34.02
C VAL A 145 38.35 35.55 -33.10
N VAL A 146 38.72 34.37 -33.61
CA VAL A 146 38.81 33.14 -32.80
C VAL A 146 39.79 33.30 -31.63
N LYS A 147 40.98 33.89 -31.87
CA LYS A 147 41.96 34.19 -30.81
C LYS A 147 41.41 35.11 -29.72
N SER A 148 40.57 36.07 -30.08
CA SER A 148 39.97 37.01 -29.12
C SER A 148 38.89 36.40 -28.23
N ILE A 149 38.18 35.36 -28.71
CA ILE A 149 37.06 34.74 -27.99
C ILE A 149 37.47 33.49 -27.23
N ILE A 150 38.54 32.80 -27.65
CA ILE A 150 38.97 31.54 -27.06
C ILE A 150 39.47 31.74 -25.63
N ARG A 151 39.05 30.84 -24.74
CA ARG A 151 39.50 30.76 -23.35
C ARG A 151 39.80 29.30 -23.01
N PRO A 152 40.68 29.02 -22.04
CA PRO A 152 40.85 27.65 -21.55
C PRO A 152 39.53 27.07 -21.06
N LYS A 153 39.28 25.78 -21.31
CA LYS A 153 38.04 25.13 -20.88
C LYS A 153 38.03 24.98 -19.36
N ILE A 154 37.03 25.58 -18.71
CA ILE A 154 36.88 25.51 -17.26
C ILE A 154 35.85 24.42 -16.90
N VAL A 155 36.26 23.52 -16.03
CA VAL A 155 35.47 22.44 -15.42
C VAL A 155 35.68 22.49 -13.91
N GLU A 156 34.61 22.57 -13.14
CA GLU A 156 34.65 22.65 -11.67
C GLU A 156 35.59 23.77 -11.18
N GLY A 157 35.54 24.93 -11.85
CA GLY A 157 36.39 26.08 -11.52
C GLY A 157 37.87 25.96 -11.91
N LYS A 158 38.29 24.87 -12.57
CA LYS A 158 39.68 24.65 -13.00
C LYS A 158 39.81 24.55 -14.51
N SER A 159 40.89 25.09 -15.06
CA SER A 159 41.23 24.92 -16.47
C SER A 159 41.70 23.49 -16.74
N LEU A 160 41.10 22.81 -17.72
CA LEU A 160 41.51 21.46 -18.12
C LEU A 160 42.88 21.47 -18.81
N ASN A 161 43.75 20.55 -18.40
CA ASN A 161 44.92 20.13 -19.17
C ASN A 161 44.60 18.93 -20.08
N GLY A 162 45.58 18.45 -20.86
CA GLY A 162 45.37 17.36 -21.82
C GLY A 162 44.90 16.03 -21.18
N ASN A 163 45.47 15.64 -20.04
CA ASN A 163 45.10 14.41 -19.36
C ASN A 163 43.70 14.53 -18.73
N GLU A 164 43.41 15.68 -18.11
CA GLU A 164 42.10 15.98 -17.53
C GLU A 164 41.01 16.05 -18.61
N PHE A 165 41.34 16.58 -19.80
CA PHE A 165 40.43 16.60 -20.94
C PHE A 165 40.10 15.18 -21.43
N VAL A 166 41.09 14.28 -21.51
CA VAL A 166 40.83 12.87 -21.89
C VAL A 166 39.96 12.18 -20.85
N ALA A 167 40.27 12.32 -19.56
CA ALA A 167 39.44 11.77 -18.48
C ALA A 167 38.02 12.34 -18.49
N PHE A 168 37.88 13.63 -18.80
CA PHE A 168 36.58 14.28 -18.95
C PHE A 168 35.80 13.73 -20.15
N LEU A 169 36.45 13.60 -21.31
CA LEU A 169 35.87 13.01 -22.51
C LEU A 169 35.37 11.58 -22.24
N GLU A 170 36.16 10.74 -21.58
CA GLU A 170 35.78 9.37 -21.23
C GLU A 170 34.53 9.34 -20.35
N LYS A 171 34.48 10.18 -19.30
CA LYS A 171 33.30 10.30 -18.42
C LYS A 171 32.05 10.71 -19.19
N ILE A 172 32.16 11.70 -20.08
CA ILE A 172 31.04 12.16 -20.90
C ILE A 172 30.62 11.08 -21.91
N LEU A 173 31.56 10.38 -22.55
CA LEU A 173 31.25 9.27 -23.45
C LEU A 173 30.58 8.11 -22.73
N GLU A 174 31.02 7.76 -21.53
CA GLU A 174 30.40 6.72 -20.72
C GLU A 174 28.95 7.08 -20.37
N ALA A 175 28.70 8.33 -19.99
CA ALA A 175 27.36 8.85 -19.74
C ALA A 175 26.49 8.84 -21.02
N LEU A 176 27.03 9.27 -22.16
CA LEU A 176 26.32 9.29 -23.45
C LEU A 176 26.07 7.90 -24.04
N ASN A 177 26.92 6.91 -23.75
CA ASN A 177 26.78 5.54 -24.25
C ASN A 177 25.87 4.69 -23.36
N LYS A 178 25.83 4.95 -22.04
CA LYS A 178 24.87 4.31 -21.12
C LYS A 178 23.44 4.85 -21.26
N GLY A 179 23.27 6.02 -21.86
CA GLY A 179 21.97 6.58 -22.25
C GLY A 179 21.63 6.22 -23.69
N GLU A 180 20.53 5.49 -23.91
CA GLU A 180 19.94 5.33 -25.24
C GLU A 180 19.37 6.69 -25.67
N ILE A 181 20.16 7.55 -26.31
CA ILE A 181 19.63 8.81 -26.88
C ILE A 181 18.85 8.45 -28.15
N PRO A 182 17.51 8.50 -28.16
CA PRO A 182 16.74 8.26 -29.36
C PRO A 182 17.03 9.37 -30.37
N SER A 183 17.04 9.01 -31.65
CA SER A 183 17.25 9.94 -32.76
C SER A 183 16.20 11.05 -32.87
N THR A 184 15.10 10.96 -32.10
CA THR A 184 13.90 11.82 -32.19
C THR A 184 13.21 12.09 -30.85
N GLY A 185 13.86 11.82 -29.70
CA GLY A 185 13.26 12.03 -28.37
C GLY A 185 14.14 12.90 -27.47
N SER A 186 13.52 13.56 -26.48
CA SER A 186 14.21 14.48 -25.56
C SER A 186 15.23 13.73 -24.70
N LEU A 187 16.47 14.22 -24.64
CA LEU A 187 17.55 13.67 -23.81
C LEU A 187 17.12 13.60 -22.32
N VAL A 188 16.27 14.53 -21.92
CA VAL A 188 15.67 14.64 -20.59
C VAL A 188 14.90 13.38 -20.21
N GLU A 189 14.10 12.82 -21.13
CA GLU A 189 13.32 11.59 -20.87
C GLU A 189 14.23 10.38 -20.64
N VAL A 190 15.36 10.30 -21.37
CA VAL A 190 16.33 9.20 -21.27
C VAL A 190 17.08 9.23 -19.94
N PHE A 191 17.55 10.41 -19.53
CA PHE A 191 18.24 10.58 -18.25
C PHE A 191 17.27 10.40 -17.07
N ASN A 192 16.03 10.88 -17.22
CA ASN A 192 15.01 10.73 -16.18
C ASN A 192 14.51 9.29 -16.05
N LYS A 193 14.59 8.44 -17.08
CA LYS A 193 14.10 7.05 -17.00
C LYS A 193 14.64 6.27 -15.80
N LYS A 194 15.96 6.32 -15.54
CA LYS A 194 16.56 5.63 -14.37
C LYS A 194 16.13 6.25 -13.04
N ILE A 195 15.89 7.56 -13.03
CA ILE A 195 15.42 8.29 -11.85
C ILE A 195 13.97 7.91 -11.56
N LEU A 196 13.12 7.81 -12.60
CA LEU A 196 11.74 7.33 -12.51
C LEU A 196 11.71 5.91 -11.93
N GLU A 197 12.49 4.98 -12.48
CA GLU A 197 12.59 3.61 -11.97
C GLU A 197 12.98 3.58 -10.48
N ARG A 198 13.93 4.41 -10.06
CA ARG A 198 14.34 4.52 -8.66
C ARG A 198 13.25 5.13 -7.77
N CYS A 199 12.55 6.16 -8.23
CA CYS A 199 11.48 6.80 -7.47
C CYS A 199 10.26 5.90 -7.32
N SER A 200 9.87 5.18 -8.40
CA SER A 200 8.82 4.15 -8.34
C SER A 200 9.18 3.06 -7.32
N LYS A 201 10.46 2.69 -7.23
CA LYS A 201 10.92 1.72 -6.23
C LYS A 201 10.83 2.23 -4.79
N ILE A 202 11.08 3.52 -4.54
CA ILE A 202 10.88 4.12 -3.21
C ILE A 202 9.41 3.98 -2.78
N TYR A 203 8.48 4.30 -3.68
CA TYR A 203 7.05 4.11 -3.45
C TYR A 203 6.71 2.63 -3.17
N GLU A 204 7.19 1.72 -4.02
CA GLU A 204 6.94 0.27 -3.87
C GLU A 204 7.47 -0.27 -2.54
N ASP A 205 8.70 0.11 -2.16
CA ASP A 205 9.33 -0.33 -0.91
C ASP A 205 8.58 0.21 0.33
N SER A 206 8.02 1.41 0.25
CA SER A 206 7.18 1.98 1.32
C SER A 206 5.86 1.21 1.44
N MET A 207 5.16 1.01 0.33
CA MET A 207 3.84 0.34 0.32
C MET A 207 3.94 -1.15 0.67
N THR A 208 5.03 -1.82 0.30
CA THR A 208 5.23 -3.25 0.60
C THR A 208 5.41 -3.53 2.10
N LYS A 209 5.86 -2.54 2.89
CA LYS A 209 5.98 -2.66 4.36
C LYS A 209 4.63 -2.65 5.07
N VAL A 210 3.56 -2.25 4.39
CA VAL A 210 2.21 -2.16 4.97
C VAL A 210 1.61 -3.56 5.12
N VAL A 211 1.22 -3.91 6.34
CA VAL A 211 0.55 -5.18 6.64
C VAL A 211 -0.95 -5.03 6.39
N LEU A 212 -1.43 -5.63 5.29
CA LEU A 212 -2.84 -5.67 4.91
C LEU A 212 -3.59 -6.83 5.61
N PRO A 213 -4.90 -6.70 5.96
CA PRO A 213 -5.79 -5.61 5.57
C PRO A 213 -5.87 -4.43 6.56
N ILE A 214 -6.13 -3.22 6.04
CA ILE A 214 -6.29 -1.97 6.80
C ILE A 214 -7.46 -1.14 6.27
N SER A 215 -7.88 -0.10 7.02
CA SER A 215 -8.93 0.82 6.56
C SER A 215 -8.53 1.59 5.31
N GLU A 216 -9.52 1.98 4.50
CA GLU A 216 -9.29 2.72 3.26
C GLU A 216 -8.63 4.08 3.55
N ASP A 217 -9.08 4.80 4.58
CA ASP A 217 -8.50 6.08 4.98
C ASP A 217 -7.01 5.95 5.36
N THR A 218 -6.66 4.89 6.10
CA THR A 218 -5.26 4.64 6.48
C THR A 218 -4.43 4.31 5.26
N LEU A 219 -4.93 3.45 4.36
CA LEU A 219 -4.25 3.09 3.12
C LEU A 219 -4.02 4.32 2.23
N GLN A 220 -5.02 5.19 2.11
CA GLN A 220 -4.96 6.44 1.36
C GLN A 220 -3.91 7.39 1.94
N SER A 221 -3.88 7.57 3.27
CA SER A 221 -2.90 8.43 3.93
C SER A 221 -1.45 7.96 3.73
N ILE A 222 -1.21 6.64 3.76
CA ILE A 222 0.10 6.05 3.52
C ILE A 222 0.50 6.21 2.05
N HIS A 223 -0.45 6.03 1.14
CA HIS A 223 -0.25 6.28 -0.29
C HIS A 223 0.16 7.74 -0.54
N GLU A 224 -0.57 8.71 0.00
CA GLU A 224 -0.27 10.13 -0.16
C GLU A 224 1.11 10.50 0.40
N ALA A 225 1.48 9.97 1.58
CA ALA A 225 2.79 10.17 2.16
C ALA A 225 3.91 9.56 1.29
N SER A 226 3.74 8.32 0.83
CA SER A 226 4.73 7.61 0.00
C SER A 226 4.86 8.23 -1.40
N ARG A 227 3.74 8.71 -1.96
CA ARG A 227 3.70 9.45 -3.21
C ARG A 227 4.44 10.77 -3.08
N SER A 228 4.19 11.53 -2.01
CA SER A 228 4.88 12.79 -1.73
C SER A 228 6.39 12.59 -1.57
N GLU A 229 6.81 11.54 -0.86
CA GLU A 229 8.23 11.18 -0.72
C GLU A 229 8.89 10.88 -2.07
N SER A 230 8.21 10.08 -2.91
CA SER A 230 8.73 9.69 -4.23
C SER A 230 8.80 10.88 -5.19
N LEU A 231 7.80 11.76 -5.18
CA LEU A 231 7.78 12.99 -5.98
C LEU A 231 8.88 13.97 -5.53
N LYS A 232 9.06 14.14 -4.22
CA LYS A 232 10.13 14.98 -3.69
C LYS A 232 11.51 14.45 -4.07
N ALA A 233 11.72 13.14 -3.98
CA ALA A 233 12.97 12.52 -4.42
C ALA A 233 13.22 12.71 -5.93
N PHE A 234 12.16 12.73 -6.74
CA PHE A 234 12.24 13.04 -8.16
C PHE A 234 12.59 14.52 -8.40
N GLU A 235 11.92 15.46 -7.72
CA GLU A 235 12.20 16.91 -7.77
C GLU A 235 13.68 17.25 -7.48
N GLU A 236 14.29 16.56 -6.53
CA GLU A 236 15.70 16.77 -6.15
C GLU A 236 16.70 16.23 -7.18
N GLN A 237 16.31 15.22 -7.97
CA GLN A 237 17.25 14.47 -8.83
C GLN A 237 17.01 14.66 -10.34
N HIS A 238 15.82 15.07 -10.77
CA HIS A 238 15.45 15.05 -12.18
C HIS A 238 16.26 16.01 -13.04
N PHE A 239 16.35 15.67 -14.32
CA PHE A 239 16.96 16.44 -15.38
C PHE A 239 15.89 17.26 -16.12
N GLY A 240 16.21 18.47 -16.59
CA GLY A 240 15.35 19.27 -17.48
C GLY A 240 14.19 20.01 -16.79
N ARG A 241 14.36 21.28 -16.39
CA ARG A 241 13.30 22.08 -15.73
C ARG A 241 12.02 22.25 -16.55
N HIS A 242 12.12 22.38 -17.87
CA HIS A 242 10.95 22.59 -18.75
C HIS A 242 10.40 21.30 -19.38
N HIS A 243 11.20 20.23 -19.43
CA HIS A 243 10.81 18.95 -20.01
C HIS A 243 10.52 17.84 -18.98
N ALA A 244 10.78 18.08 -17.69
CA ALA A 244 10.47 17.11 -16.62
C ALA A 244 8.98 16.93 -16.37
N LYS A 245 8.10 17.86 -16.77
CA LYS A 245 6.66 17.77 -16.52
C LYS A 245 6.07 16.44 -17.00
N LYS A 246 6.44 16.00 -18.20
CA LYS A 246 6.00 14.72 -18.75
C LYS A 246 6.56 13.52 -17.97
N SER A 247 7.80 13.62 -17.46
CA SER A 247 8.38 12.59 -16.59
C SER A 247 7.67 12.53 -15.24
N VAL A 248 7.29 13.67 -14.65
CA VAL A 248 6.48 13.73 -13.42
C VAL A 248 5.11 13.10 -13.63
N GLU A 249 4.42 13.45 -14.73
CA GLU A 249 3.14 12.84 -15.11
C GLU A 249 3.28 11.30 -15.26
N THR A 250 4.36 10.84 -15.89
CA THR A 250 4.64 9.40 -16.03
C THR A 250 4.85 8.71 -14.68
N LEU A 251 5.63 9.33 -13.78
CA LEU A 251 5.84 8.80 -12.42
C LEU A 251 4.52 8.67 -11.67
N ASP A 252 3.66 9.68 -11.81
CA ASP A 252 2.37 9.72 -11.14
C ASP A 252 1.43 8.63 -11.66
N GLU A 253 1.37 8.45 -12.98
CA GLU A 253 0.60 7.37 -13.61
C GLU A 253 1.06 5.98 -13.16
N ASP A 254 2.38 5.77 -13.05
CA ASP A 254 2.96 4.51 -12.56
C ASP A 254 2.60 4.28 -11.07
N ILE A 255 2.67 5.32 -10.24
CA ILE A 255 2.28 5.27 -8.82
C ILE A 255 0.79 4.93 -8.68
N GLU A 256 -0.08 5.58 -9.43
CA GLU A 256 -1.53 5.32 -9.44
C GLU A 256 -1.85 3.89 -9.87
N LYS A 257 -1.14 3.38 -10.89
CA LYS A 257 -1.29 1.99 -11.33
C LYS A 257 -0.86 0.99 -10.24
N MET A 258 0.26 1.25 -9.57
CA MET A 258 0.70 0.42 -8.44
C MET A 258 -0.29 0.50 -7.27
N PHE A 259 -0.81 1.70 -6.96
CA PHE A 259 -1.78 1.91 -5.89
C PHE A 259 -3.05 1.08 -6.09
N LYS A 260 -3.59 1.05 -7.32
CA LYS A 260 -4.74 0.19 -7.66
C LYS A 260 -4.51 -1.28 -7.33
N ASN A 261 -3.29 -1.80 -7.54
CA ASN A 261 -2.96 -3.18 -7.17
C ASN A 261 -2.98 -3.39 -5.64
N PHE A 262 -2.48 -2.44 -4.86
CA PHE A 262 -2.54 -2.49 -3.40
C PHE A 262 -3.98 -2.39 -2.87
N VAL A 263 -4.83 -1.54 -3.48
CA VAL A 263 -6.26 -1.45 -3.15
C VAL A 263 -6.95 -2.80 -3.39
N MET A 264 -6.74 -3.42 -4.56
CA MET A 264 -7.30 -4.74 -4.86
C MET A 264 -6.80 -5.82 -3.89
N ALA A 265 -5.51 -5.81 -3.54
CA ALA A 265 -4.94 -6.74 -2.57
C ALA A 265 -5.51 -6.54 -1.15
N ASN A 266 -5.74 -5.29 -0.75
CA ASN A 266 -6.36 -4.94 0.54
C ASN A 266 -7.80 -5.45 0.59
N GLN A 267 -8.57 -5.21 -0.47
CA GLN A 267 -9.95 -5.67 -0.58
C GLN A 267 -10.04 -7.20 -0.55
N TYR A 268 -9.17 -7.89 -1.29
CA TYR A 268 -9.12 -9.35 -1.28
C TYR A 268 -8.83 -9.91 0.12
N LYS A 269 -7.80 -9.39 0.81
CA LYS A 269 -7.45 -9.84 2.16
C LYS A 269 -8.53 -9.52 3.20
N SER A 270 -9.13 -8.33 3.12
CA SER A 270 -10.24 -7.92 3.99
C SER A 270 -11.46 -8.84 3.80
N SER A 271 -11.85 -9.10 2.54
CA SER A 271 -12.94 -10.04 2.23
C SER A 271 -12.67 -11.43 2.79
N LYS A 272 -11.48 -11.98 2.56
CA LYS A 272 -11.11 -13.32 3.03
C LYS A 272 -11.15 -13.43 4.57
N LEU A 273 -10.67 -12.40 5.27
CA LEU A 273 -10.69 -12.35 6.73
C LEU A 273 -12.13 -12.29 7.27
N CYS A 274 -12.93 -11.36 6.78
CA CYS A 274 -14.30 -11.17 7.26
C CYS A 274 -15.23 -12.33 6.86
N GLU A 275 -15.00 -12.96 5.71
CA GLU A 275 -15.69 -14.18 5.30
C GLU A 275 -15.39 -15.35 6.24
N ALA A 276 -14.11 -15.57 6.57
CA ALA A 276 -13.72 -16.62 7.50
C ALA A 276 -14.37 -16.44 8.88
N LEU A 277 -14.41 -15.19 9.39
CA LEU A 277 -15.09 -14.86 10.66
C LEU A 277 -16.61 -15.07 10.56
N TYR A 278 -17.22 -14.66 9.46
CA TYR A 278 -18.65 -14.86 9.21
C TYR A 278 -18.99 -16.36 9.21
N THR A 279 -18.28 -17.18 8.43
CA THR A 279 -18.51 -18.63 8.34
C THR A 279 -18.27 -19.31 9.68
N ALA A 280 -17.19 -18.97 10.39
CA ALA A 280 -16.94 -19.52 11.72
C ALA A 280 -18.06 -19.19 12.71
N CYS A 281 -18.65 -18.00 12.61
CA CYS A 281 -19.81 -17.67 13.43
C CYS A 281 -21.08 -18.40 12.99
N GLU A 282 -21.34 -18.49 11.69
CA GLU A 282 -22.48 -19.22 11.13
C GLU A 282 -22.47 -20.69 11.61
N ASP A 283 -21.33 -21.36 11.49
CA ASP A 283 -21.13 -22.73 12.00
C ASP A 283 -21.39 -22.81 13.50
N LYS A 284 -20.91 -21.83 14.28
CA LYS A 284 -21.13 -21.78 15.73
C LYS A 284 -22.61 -21.57 16.06
N MET A 285 -23.33 -20.73 15.30
CA MET A 285 -24.76 -20.52 15.47
C MET A 285 -25.56 -21.78 15.14
N ASP A 286 -25.20 -22.50 14.09
CA ASP A 286 -25.84 -23.76 13.72
C ASP A 286 -25.61 -24.85 14.76
N GLN A 287 -24.40 -24.95 15.32
CA GLN A 287 -24.11 -25.86 16.44
C GLN A 287 -24.95 -25.52 17.69
N LEU A 288 -25.14 -24.23 17.98
CA LEU A 288 -25.96 -23.77 19.11
C LEU A 288 -27.47 -23.99 18.88
N GLN A 289 -27.92 -24.12 17.64
CA GLN A 289 -29.30 -24.50 17.33
C GLN A 289 -29.57 -25.97 17.69
N ILE A 290 -28.58 -26.87 17.55
CA ILE A 290 -28.75 -28.32 17.77
C ILE A 290 -28.26 -28.83 19.14
N LEU A 291 -28.13 -27.96 20.15
CA LEU A 291 -27.74 -28.34 21.51
C LEU A 291 -28.58 -29.51 22.05
N ARG A 292 -27.98 -30.47 22.76
CA ARG A 292 -28.75 -31.59 23.31
C ARG A 292 -29.73 -31.10 24.36
N LEU A 293 -29.24 -30.24 25.25
CA LEU A 293 -30.06 -29.55 26.24
C LEU A 293 -30.28 -28.10 25.79
N PRO A 294 -31.54 -27.68 25.55
CA PRO A 294 -31.81 -26.30 25.13
C PRO A 294 -31.43 -25.32 26.25
N SER A 295 -30.58 -24.34 25.92
CA SER A 295 -30.23 -23.23 26.82
C SER A 295 -30.15 -21.91 26.05
N MET A 296 -30.99 -20.97 26.44
CA MET A 296 -31.00 -19.59 25.92
C MET A 296 -29.75 -18.83 26.38
N ALA A 297 -29.27 -19.07 27.61
CA ALA A 297 -28.07 -18.41 28.14
C ALA A 297 -26.82 -18.78 27.31
N LYS A 298 -26.66 -20.07 26.98
CA LYS A 298 -25.55 -20.55 26.13
C LYS A 298 -25.61 -19.98 24.71
N PHE A 299 -26.82 -19.90 24.12
CA PHE A 299 -27.02 -19.27 22.82
C PHE A 299 -26.63 -17.78 22.83
N ASN A 300 -27.13 -17.01 23.82
CA ASN A 300 -26.83 -15.58 23.95
C ASN A 300 -25.33 -15.32 24.19
N ALA A 301 -24.65 -16.16 24.97
CA ALA A 301 -23.21 -16.06 25.17
C ALA A 301 -22.43 -16.29 23.87
N GLY A 302 -22.82 -17.31 23.08
CA GLY A 302 -22.25 -17.56 21.77
C GLY A 302 -22.51 -16.42 20.78
N PHE A 303 -23.72 -15.85 20.83
CA PHE A 303 -24.13 -14.72 20.01
C PHE A 303 -23.27 -13.48 20.30
N LEU A 304 -23.10 -13.14 21.58
CA LEU A 304 -22.29 -12.00 22.00
C LEU A 304 -20.82 -12.19 21.59
N HIS A 305 -20.26 -13.38 21.81
CA HIS A 305 -18.91 -13.71 21.41
C HIS A 305 -18.69 -13.53 19.91
N CYS A 306 -19.63 -14.01 19.09
CA CYS A 306 -19.58 -13.82 17.64
C CYS A 306 -19.57 -12.33 17.25
N ASN A 307 -20.45 -11.54 17.84
CA ASN A 307 -20.54 -10.11 17.54
C ASN A 307 -19.24 -9.38 17.91
N GLN A 308 -18.69 -9.68 19.10
CA GLN A 308 -17.44 -9.08 19.58
C GLN A 308 -16.23 -9.49 18.75
N SER A 309 -16.08 -10.79 18.45
CA SER A 309 -14.98 -11.29 17.60
C SER A 309 -15.05 -10.68 16.20
N PHE A 310 -16.25 -10.60 15.61
CA PHE A 310 -16.40 -9.96 14.31
C PHE A 310 -16.06 -8.45 14.36
N GLU A 311 -16.58 -7.70 15.32
CA GLU A 311 -16.32 -6.26 15.44
C GLU A 311 -14.84 -5.91 15.63
N THR A 312 -14.12 -6.75 16.38
CA THR A 312 -12.70 -6.53 16.74
C THR A 312 -11.73 -7.05 15.67
N GLU A 313 -12.02 -8.18 15.04
CA GLU A 313 -11.09 -8.85 14.13
C GLU A 313 -11.34 -8.51 12.65
N CYS A 314 -12.59 -8.26 12.23
CA CYS A 314 -12.88 -7.87 10.85
C CYS A 314 -12.49 -6.41 10.62
N VAL A 315 -11.53 -6.20 9.72
CA VAL A 315 -10.99 -4.89 9.36
C VAL A 315 -10.87 -4.72 7.85
N GLY A 316 -10.91 -3.46 7.41
CA GLY A 316 -10.75 -3.07 6.02
C GLY A 316 -12.06 -2.83 5.26
N PRO A 317 -11.98 -2.63 3.94
CA PRO A 317 -13.10 -2.15 3.11
C PRO A 317 -14.31 -3.08 3.09
N SER A 318 -14.10 -4.40 3.26
CA SER A 318 -15.18 -5.39 3.19
C SER A 318 -16.00 -5.47 4.48
N LYS A 319 -15.59 -4.79 5.55
CA LYS A 319 -16.24 -4.84 6.87
C LYS A 319 -17.71 -4.48 6.79
N THR A 320 -18.06 -3.33 6.20
CA THR A 320 -19.44 -2.82 6.13
C THR A 320 -20.39 -3.78 5.41
N VAL A 321 -19.92 -4.43 4.35
CA VAL A 321 -20.69 -5.43 3.60
C VAL A 321 -20.94 -6.68 4.45
N TYR A 322 -19.91 -7.16 5.15
CA TYR A 322 -20.04 -8.34 6.00
C TYR A 322 -20.80 -8.05 7.29
N GLU A 323 -20.75 -6.84 7.85
CA GLU A 323 -21.57 -6.40 8.99
C GLU A 323 -23.06 -6.56 8.69
N GLN A 324 -23.51 -6.11 7.51
CA GLN A 324 -24.91 -6.26 7.10
C GLN A 324 -25.32 -7.73 6.93
N ARG A 325 -24.44 -8.54 6.33
CA ARG A 325 -24.67 -10.00 6.17
C ARG A 325 -24.74 -10.70 7.53
N MET A 326 -23.80 -10.37 8.41
CA MET A 326 -23.71 -10.90 9.77
C MET A 326 -24.96 -10.55 10.57
N ALA A 327 -25.39 -9.28 10.56
CA ALA A 327 -26.61 -8.85 11.26
C ALA A 327 -27.86 -9.62 10.79
N LYS A 328 -27.98 -9.85 9.48
CA LYS A 328 -29.08 -10.62 8.89
C LYS A 328 -29.04 -12.10 9.30
N MET A 329 -27.87 -12.74 9.21
CA MET A 329 -27.67 -14.14 9.63
C MET A 329 -28.00 -14.30 11.11
N MET A 330 -27.42 -13.45 11.96
CA MET A 330 -27.61 -13.45 13.41
C MET A 330 -29.08 -13.25 13.79
N GLY A 331 -29.79 -12.32 13.12
CA GLY A 331 -31.22 -12.12 13.31
C GLY A 331 -32.07 -13.34 12.93
N LYS A 332 -31.75 -13.99 11.81
CA LYS A 332 -32.41 -15.22 11.35
C LYS A 332 -32.19 -16.37 12.34
N SER A 333 -30.94 -16.62 12.72
CA SER A 333 -30.56 -17.69 13.66
C SER A 333 -31.22 -17.51 15.02
N LYS A 334 -31.27 -16.27 15.55
CA LYS A 334 -31.97 -15.95 16.79
C LYS A 334 -33.48 -16.24 16.71
N SER A 335 -34.13 -15.83 15.62
CA SER A 335 -35.57 -16.06 15.42
C SER A 335 -35.90 -17.55 15.34
N LEU A 336 -35.11 -18.32 14.58
CA LEU A 336 -35.25 -19.78 14.48
C LEU A 336 -35.06 -20.46 15.84
N PHE A 337 -34.00 -20.09 16.57
CA PHE A 337 -33.73 -20.63 17.89
C PHE A 337 -34.90 -20.39 18.86
N ILE A 338 -35.39 -19.15 18.95
CA ILE A 338 -36.50 -18.80 19.85
C ILE A 338 -37.78 -19.58 19.53
N LYS A 339 -38.08 -19.76 18.23
CA LYS A 339 -39.27 -20.49 17.78
C LYS A 339 -39.26 -21.95 18.25
N GLU A 340 -38.11 -22.62 18.16
CA GLU A 340 -37.98 -24.04 18.55
C GLU A 340 -37.68 -24.24 20.04
N TYR A 341 -37.08 -23.24 20.70
CA TYR A 341 -36.59 -23.32 22.08
C TYR A 341 -37.68 -23.76 23.05
N ASN A 342 -38.83 -23.08 23.08
CA ASN A 342 -39.87 -23.36 24.06
C ASN A 342 -40.46 -24.77 23.91
N HIS A 343 -40.65 -25.23 22.67
CA HIS A 343 -41.17 -26.57 22.39
C HIS A 343 -40.16 -27.66 22.79
N ARG A 344 -38.88 -27.45 22.48
CA ARG A 344 -37.80 -28.39 22.87
C ARG A 344 -37.60 -28.42 24.38
N LEU A 345 -37.66 -27.26 25.03
CA LEU A 345 -37.60 -27.14 26.48
C LEU A 345 -38.75 -27.88 27.15
N PHE A 346 -39.98 -27.69 26.67
CA PHE A 346 -41.15 -28.39 27.17
C PHE A 346 -40.96 -29.92 27.12
N ASN A 347 -40.55 -30.46 25.96
CA ASN A 347 -40.31 -31.90 25.82
C ASN A 347 -39.21 -32.41 26.76
N TRP A 348 -38.14 -31.64 26.93
CA TRP A 348 -37.07 -31.98 27.87
C TRP A 348 -37.52 -31.93 29.33
N LEU A 349 -38.34 -30.95 29.72
CA LEU A 349 -38.89 -30.85 31.07
C LEU A 349 -39.83 -32.02 31.39
N VAL A 350 -40.65 -32.44 30.43
CA VAL A 350 -41.50 -33.64 30.58
C VAL A 350 -40.64 -34.87 30.78
N ALA A 351 -39.65 -35.11 29.90
CA ALA A 351 -38.74 -36.25 30.04
C ALA A 351 -37.95 -36.21 31.36
N PHE A 352 -37.44 -35.04 31.74
CA PHE A 352 -36.70 -34.82 32.98
C PHE A 352 -37.56 -35.12 34.22
N SER A 353 -38.82 -34.67 34.24
CA SER A 353 -39.73 -34.93 35.36
C SER A 353 -39.98 -36.43 35.57
N LEU A 354 -40.19 -37.20 34.50
CA LEU A 354 -40.36 -38.66 34.58
C LEU A 354 -39.09 -39.37 35.08
N VAL A 355 -37.92 -38.97 34.59
CA VAL A 355 -36.64 -39.50 35.06
C VAL A 355 -36.45 -39.18 36.54
N MET A 356 -36.77 -37.96 36.98
CA MET A 356 -36.63 -37.54 38.38
C MET A 356 -37.57 -38.29 39.34
N VAL A 357 -38.76 -38.71 38.90
CA VAL A 357 -39.63 -39.61 39.69
C VAL A 357 -38.91 -40.93 39.97
N ILE A 358 -38.31 -41.55 38.95
CA ILE A 358 -37.58 -42.82 39.08
C ILE A 358 -36.36 -42.64 39.99
N VAL A 359 -35.57 -41.58 39.76
CA VAL A 359 -34.38 -41.27 40.56
C VAL A 359 -34.76 -41.00 42.03
N GLY A 360 -35.79 -40.19 42.28
CA GLY A 360 -36.27 -39.86 43.62
C GLY A 360 -36.71 -41.10 44.39
N ARG A 361 -37.46 -42.00 43.74
CA ARG A 361 -38.01 -43.21 44.36
C ARG A 361 -36.98 -44.32 44.59
N PHE A 362 -36.12 -44.57 43.60
CA PHE A 362 -35.26 -45.75 43.61
C PHE A 362 -33.79 -45.47 43.98
N ILE A 363 -33.28 -44.27 43.68
CA ILE A 363 -31.87 -43.93 43.89
C ILE A 363 -31.70 -43.12 45.17
N ILE A 364 -32.32 -41.94 45.25
CA ILE A 364 -32.13 -41.00 46.36
C ILE A 364 -33.01 -41.41 47.57
N LYS A 365 -34.13 -42.10 47.32
CA LYS A 365 -35.15 -42.48 48.33
C LYS A 365 -35.64 -41.27 49.14
N PHE A 366 -35.80 -40.13 48.48
CA PHE A 366 -36.24 -38.89 49.11
C PHE A 366 -37.58 -38.45 48.55
N ILE A 367 -38.62 -38.54 49.38
CA ILE A 367 -40.01 -38.41 48.96
C ILE A 367 -40.36 -37.00 48.45
N LEU A 368 -39.68 -35.96 48.93
CA LEU A 368 -39.95 -34.59 48.48
C LEU A 368 -39.53 -34.36 47.02
N ILE A 369 -38.44 -35.00 46.55
CA ILE A 369 -38.04 -34.93 45.14
C ILE A 369 -39.06 -35.65 44.26
N GLU A 370 -39.56 -36.80 44.71
CA GLU A 370 -40.61 -37.55 44.01
C GLU A 370 -41.90 -36.71 43.89
N ILE A 371 -42.36 -36.12 45.00
CA ILE A 371 -43.55 -35.25 45.00
C ILE A 371 -43.36 -34.05 44.08
N GLY A 372 -42.20 -33.37 44.15
CA GLY A 372 -41.88 -32.24 43.29
C GLY A 372 -41.87 -32.60 41.81
N ALA A 373 -41.31 -33.76 41.45
CA ALA A 373 -41.28 -34.24 40.07
C ALA A 373 -42.69 -34.59 39.54
N TRP A 374 -43.54 -35.20 40.37
CA TRP A 374 -44.94 -35.45 40.03
C TRP A 374 -45.74 -34.16 39.84
N ILE A 375 -45.54 -33.17 40.72
CA ILE A 375 -46.19 -31.85 40.59
C ILE A 375 -45.80 -31.20 39.26
N LEU A 376 -44.50 -31.20 38.91
CA LEU A 376 -44.02 -30.64 37.65
C LEU A 376 -44.60 -31.40 36.44
N PHE A 377 -44.62 -32.74 36.47
CA PHE A 377 -45.18 -33.54 35.38
C PHE A 377 -46.68 -33.29 35.18
N ILE A 378 -47.47 -33.31 36.26
CA ILE A 378 -48.91 -33.04 36.22
C ILE A 378 -49.16 -31.62 35.73
N PHE A 379 -48.37 -30.62 36.17
CA PHE A 379 -48.48 -29.25 35.69
C PHE A 379 -48.29 -29.17 34.18
N LEU A 380 -47.22 -29.78 33.63
CA LEU A 380 -46.92 -29.73 32.20
C LEU A 380 -47.99 -30.43 31.33
N GLU A 381 -48.47 -31.62 31.73
CA GLU A 381 -49.50 -32.38 31.00
C GLU A 381 -50.91 -31.77 31.12
N THR A 382 -51.27 -31.25 32.30
CA THR A 382 -52.60 -30.69 32.52
C THR A 382 -52.75 -29.34 31.82
N TYR A 383 -51.67 -28.54 31.80
CA TYR A 383 -51.69 -27.23 31.17
C TYR A 383 -51.92 -27.32 29.65
N THR A 384 -51.26 -28.24 28.95
CA THR A 384 -51.43 -28.44 27.51
C THR A 384 -52.84 -28.93 27.14
N ARG A 385 -53.46 -29.75 27.99
CA ARG A 385 -54.84 -30.24 27.80
C ARG A 385 -55.90 -29.19 28.11
N MET A 386 -55.63 -28.27 29.02
CA MET A 386 -56.60 -27.24 29.44
C MET A 386 -56.70 -26.08 28.45
N PHE A 387 -55.59 -25.67 27.82
CA PHE A 387 -55.54 -24.47 26.98
C PHE A 387 -55.37 -24.73 25.48
N TRP A 388 -55.41 -25.99 25.04
CA TRP A 388 -55.35 -26.47 23.64
C TRP A 388 -54.11 -26.01 22.81
N SER A 389 -53.30 -25.07 23.31
CA SER A 389 -52.06 -24.57 22.70
C SER A 389 -50.95 -24.38 23.76
N PRO A 390 -49.72 -24.88 23.51
CA PRO A 390 -48.57 -24.66 24.40
C PRO A 390 -48.10 -23.19 24.44
N GLU A 391 -48.49 -22.37 23.46
CA GLU A 391 -48.00 -20.99 23.32
C GLU A 391 -48.49 -20.08 24.44
N SER A 392 -49.70 -20.31 24.96
CA SER A 392 -50.24 -19.60 26.12
C SER A 392 -49.43 -19.83 27.41
N LEU A 393 -48.77 -20.99 27.53
CA LEU A 393 -47.90 -21.34 28.66
C LEU A 393 -46.68 -20.44 28.73
N TYR A 394 -46.13 -20.07 27.58
CA TYR A 394 -44.83 -19.40 27.50
C TYR A 394 -44.84 -17.97 28.08
N TYR A 395 -46.03 -17.37 28.23
CA TYR A 395 -46.23 -16.04 28.82
C TYR A 395 -46.61 -16.08 30.31
N ASN A 396 -46.72 -17.27 30.92
CA ASN A 396 -47.10 -17.42 32.31
C ASN A 396 -45.90 -17.16 33.25
N PRO A 397 -46.05 -16.41 34.36
CA PRO A 397 -44.96 -16.19 35.32
C PRO A 397 -44.40 -17.47 35.94
N VAL A 398 -45.21 -18.52 36.10
CA VAL A 398 -44.76 -19.83 36.58
C VAL A 398 -43.84 -20.50 35.58
N TRP A 399 -44.12 -20.36 34.28
CA TRP A 399 -43.24 -20.87 33.21
C TRP A 399 -41.88 -20.18 33.25
N HIS A 400 -41.85 -18.85 33.41
CA HIS A 400 -40.59 -18.11 33.55
C HIS A 400 -39.75 -18.57 34.76
N GLY A 401 -40.39 -18.90 35.89
CA GLY A 401 -39.70 -19.48 37.04
C GLY A 401 -39.09 -20.86 36.76
N ILE A 402 -39.82 -21.72 36.03
CA ILE A 402 -39.36 -23.04 35.61
C ILE A 402 -38.18 -22.92 34.63
N VAL A 403 -38.30 -22.03 33.63
CA VAL A 403 -37.25 -21.74 32.65
C VAL A 403 -35.98 -21.24 33.35
N ALA A 404 -36.10 -20.29 34.28
CA ALA A 404 -34.95 -19.76 35.03
C ALA A 404 -34.23 -20.85 35.84
N THR A 405 -34.99 -21.75 36.47
CA THR A 405 -34.44 -22.89 37.20
C THR A 405 -33.74 -23.87 36.26
N TRP A 406 -34.35 -24.19 35.12
CA TRP A 406 -33.76 -25.04 34.08
C TRP A 406 -32.46 -24.46 33.53
N GLU A 407 -32.45 -23.19 33.14
CA GLU A 407 -31.27 -22.52 32.60
C GLU A 407 -30.11 -22.54 33.61
N THR A 408 -30.39 -22.27 34.88
CA THR A 408 -29.36 -22.30 35.94
C THR A 408 -28.79 -23.71 36.16
N LEU A 409 -29.60 -24.75 35.98
CA LEU A 409 -29.15 -26.14 36.12
C LEU A 409 -28.34 -26.61 34.91
N VAL A 410 -28.82 -26.32 33.69
CA VAL A 410 -28.19 -26.80 32.44
C VAL A 410 -26.93 -26.02 32.10
N TYR A 411 -26.94 -24.72 32.33
CA TYR A 411 -25.85 -23.83 31.99
C TYR A 411 -25.57 -22.86 33.14
N SER A 412 -24.46 -23.10 33.83
CA SER A 412 -23.92 -22.19 34.82
C SER A 412 -22.48 -21.82 34.47
N PRO A 413 -21.92 -20.73 35.03
CA PRO A 413 -20.53 -20.36 34.81
C PRO A 413 -19.51 -21.46 35.19
N VAL A 414 -19.92 -22.44 36.02
CA VAL A 414 -19.07 -23.52 36.53
C VAL A 414 -19.37 -24.86 35.85
N LEU A 415 -20.58 -25.07 35.33
CA LEU A 415 -21.04 -26.36 34.81
C LEU A 415 -21.85 -26.19 33.52
N ASP A 416 -21.37 -26.79 32.44
CA ASP A 416 -22.08 -26.94 31.15
C ASP A 416 -22.56 -28.39 31.01
N LEU A 417 -23.80 -28.65 31.42
CA LEU A 417 -24.37 -30.00 31.41
C LEU A 417 -24.52 -30.56 30.00
N ASP A 418 -24.71 -29.72 28.99
CA ASP A 418 -24.79 -30.19 27.59
C ASP A 418 -23.48 -30.89 27.15
N ARG A 419 -22.33 -30.44 27.68
CA ARG A 419 -21.02 -31.06 27.44
C ARG A 419 -20.70 -32.22 28.40
N TRP A 420 -21.07 -32.09 29.68
CA TRP A 420 -20.62 -33.00 30.73
C TRP A 420 -21.65 -34.01 31.22
N ALA A 421 -22.93 -33.90 30.86
CA ALA A 421 -24.01 -34.74 31.39
C ALA A 421 -23.73 -36.25 31.22
N ILE A 422 -23.18 -36.68 30.08
CA ILE A 422 -22.85 -38.09 29.84
C ILE A 422 -21.74 -38.56 30.78
N GLN A 423 -20.69 -37.75 30.95
CA GLN A 423 -19.55 -38.10 31.80
C GLN A 423 -19.95 -38.12 33.27
N ILE A 424 -20.73 -37.12 33.71
CA ILE A 424 -21.29 -37.07 35.05
C ILE A 424 -22.22 -38.26 35.29
N GLY A 425 -23.07 -38.60 34.32
CA GLY A 425 -23.94 -39.76 34.39
C GLY A 425 -23.18 -41.07 34.52
N PHE A 426 -22.09 -41.25 33.78
CA PHE A 426 -21.24 -42.43 33.85
C PHE A 426 -20.51 -42.54 35.19
N ILE A 427 -19.95 -41.43 35.70
CA ILE A 427 -19.31 -41.38 37.02
C ILE A 427 -20.33 -41.70 38.13
N ALA A 428 -21.53 -41.11 38.05
CA ALA A 428 -22.60 -41.39 39.00
C ALA A 428 -23.04 -42.86 38.97
N LEU A 429 -23.12 -43.47 37.78
CA LEU A 429 -23.43 -44.90 37.62
C LEU A 429 -22.35 -45.77 38.28
N ILE A 430 -21.07 -45.48 38.04
CA ILE A 430 -19.95 -46.20 38.68
C ILE A 430 -20.03 -46.07 40.20
N LEU A 431 -20.26 -44.87 40.72
CA LEU A 431 -20.40 -44.64 42.16
C LEU A 431 -21.60 -45.39 42.76
N LEU A 432 -22.73 -45.44 42.05
CA LEU A 432 -23.91 -46.19 42.47
C LEU A 432 -23.66 -47.70 42.49
N VAL A 433 -22.98 -48.23 41.47
CA VAL A 433 -22.58 -49.66 41.42
C VAL A 433 -21.58 -49.95 42.54
N TYR A 434 -20.57 -49.11 42.73
CA TYR A 434 -19.61 -49.25 43.83
C TYR A 434 -20.30 -49.26 45.20
N TRP A 435 -21.23 -48.33 45.44
CA TRP A 435 -21.93 -48.22 46.71
C TRP A 435 -22.90 -49.39 46.95
N ARG A 436 -23.45 -49.98 45.88
CA ARG A 436 -24.36 -51.13 45.94
C ARG A 436 -23.62 -52.47 46.03
N CYS A 437 -22.44 -52.59 45.43
CA CYS A 437 -21.57 -53.77 45.48
C CYS A 437 -20.71 -53.83 46.75
N PHE A 438 -20.42 -52.69 47.38
CA PHE A 438 -19.74 -52.61 48.69
C PHE A 438 -20.69 -52.07 49.77
N PRO A 439 -21.70 -52.84 50.22
CA PRO A 439 -22.44 -52.49 51.42
C PRO A 439 -21.48 -52.53 52.61
N LYS A 440 -21.43 -51.42 53.36
CA LYS A 440 -20.68 -51.28 54.63
C LYS A 440 -20.76 -52.60 55.43
N ARG A 441 -19.61 -53.27 55.64
CA ARG A 441 -19.44 -54.21 56.75
C ARG A 441 -19.87 -53.48 58.02
N LYS A 442 -20.98 -53.90 58.63
CA LYS A 442 -21.47 -53.39 59.92
C LYS A 442 -20.33 -53.51 60.95
N HIS A 443 -19.72 -52.40 61.35
CA HIS A 443 -19.10 -52.30 62.66
C HIS A 443 -20.22 -51.93 63.64
N GLY A 444 -20.45 -52.79 64.64
CA GLY A 444 -21.35 -52.53 65.77
C GLY A 444 -20.87 -51.34 66.61
N PRO A 445 -21.75 -50.76 67.44
CA PRO A 445 -21.56 -49.42 68.00
C PRO A 445 -20.55 -49.44 69.15
N ARG A 446 -19.65 -48.45 69.15
CA ARG A 446 -18.84 -48.07 70.31
C ARG A 446 -19.29 -46.69 70.77
N SER A 447 -19.91 -46.63 71.95
CA SER A 447 -20.09 -45.47 72.85
C SER A 447 -21.02 -45.95 73.97
N LEU A 448 -20.86 -45.75 75.27
CA LEU A 448 -20.22 -44.73 76.13
C LEU A 448 -20.53 -45.24 77.58
N LEU A 449 -19.60 -45.42 78.54
CA LEU A 449 -19.23 -44.48 79.62
C LEU A 449 -18.67 -45.32 80.80
N PRO A 450 -17.77 -44.78 81.65
CA PRO A 450 -17.40 -45.40 82.91
C PRO A 450 -18.39 -44.98 84.01
N LEU A 451 -19.05 -45.95 84.64
CA LEU A 451 -19.82 -45.73 85.86
C LEU A 451 -19.10 -46.38 87.04
N TYR A 452 -18.76 -45.50 87.98
CA TYR A 452 -18.33 -45.73 89.33
C TYR A 452 -19.26 -46.74 90.02
N ALA A 453 -18.72 -47.88 90.44
CA ALA A 453 -19.38 -48.78 91.37
C ALA A 453 -18.50 -48.86 92.62
N ASP A 454 -18.81 -47.97 93.56
CA ASP A 454 -18.45 -48.12 94.96
C ASP A 454 -19.27 -49.29 95.52
N ASN A 455 -18.59 -50.31 96.02
CA ASN A 455 -19.18 -51.16 97.05
C ASN A 455 -18.10 -51.67 97.99
N SER A 456 -18.01 -50.95 99.11
CA SER A 456 -17.70 -51.41 100.47
C SER A 456 -17.46 -52.92 100.64
N LYS A 457 -16.29 -53.30 101.21
CA LYS A 457 -16.21 -53.79 102.60
C LYS A 457 -14.83 -54.38 102.95
N VAL A 458 -14.34 -53.88 104.09
CA VAL A 458 -13.59 -54.59 105.14
C VAL A 458 -12.08 -54.76 104.92
N ARG A 459 -11.36 -53.85 105.57
CA ARG A 459 -10.03 -54.02 106.15
C ARG A 459 -10.27 -54.27 107.65
N ASP A 460 -9.93 -55.44 108.19
CA ASP A 460 -8.89 -55.59 109.22
C ASP A 460 -8.84 -56.99 109.87
N ARG A 461 -7.58 -57.47 109.94
CA ARG A 461 -6.89 -58.22 111.01
C ARG A 461 -7.50 -59.51 111.59
N SER A 462 -6.73 -60.60 111.47
CA SER A 462 -6.04 -61.25 112.60
C SER A 462 -5.13 -62.39 112.10
N GLU A 463 -3.92 -62.42 112.68
CA GLU A 463 -2.98 -63.53 112.91
C GLU A 463 -2.56 -64.48 111.77
#